data_AF-A0A9E1RK35-F1
#
_entry.id   AF-A0A9E1RK35-F1
#
_cell.length_a   1.000
_cell.length_b   1.000
_cell.length_c   1.000
_cell.angle_alpha   90.00
_cell.angle_beta   90.00
_cell.angle_gamma   90.00
#
_symmetry.space_group_name_H-M   'P 1'
#
loop_
_entity.id
_entity.type
_entity.pdbx_description
1 polymer ?
#
loop_
_entity_poly.entity_id
_entity_poly.type
_entity_poly.pdbx_seq_one_letter_code
_entity_poly.pdbx_strand_id
1 'polypeptide(L)'
;MKFEILAVGKMRDEIYKNISNDYVKKIIHLGKNIGLKNFEIIEINKSTDINATSRKIKEAELMLDYLKKIKTTIIALDENGVN
;
A
#
# COMPACT_ATOMS: atom_id res chain seq x y z
N MET A 1 13.03 -11.23 0.13
CA MET A 1 12.39 -9.96 0.54
C MET A 1 10.95 -9.93 0.04
N LYS A 2 10.01 -9.37 0.80
CA LYS A 2 8.63 -9.11 0.36
C LYS A 2 8.43 -7.59 0.41
N PHE A 3 7.82 -7.02 -0.61
CA PHE A 3 7.37 -5.64 -0.60
C PHE A 3 5.85 -5.60 -0.71
N GLU A 4 5.25 -4.70 0.03
CA GLU A 4 3.81 -4.48 0.04
C GLU A 4 3.58 -2.98 -0.04
N ILE A 5 2.65 -2.56 -0.88
CA ILE A 5 2.07 -1.22 -0.81
C ILE A 5 0.76 -1.35 -0.08
N LEU A 6 0.66 -0.76 1.11
CA LEU A 6 -0.58 -0.63 1.84
C LEU A 6 -1.22 0.72 1.52
N ALA A 7 -2.39 0.72 0.89
CA ALA A 7 -3.07 1.92 0.43
C ALA A 7 -4.51 2.01 0.97
N VAL A 8 -4.95 3.24 1.24
CA VAL A 8 -6.33 3.54 1.62
C VAL A 8 -7.18 3.77 0.37
N GLY A 9 -8.31 3.07 0.29
CA GLY A 9 -9.24 3.13 -0.83
C GLY A 9 -9.03 2.01 -1.85
N LYS A 10 -9.99 1.90 -2.78
CA LYS A 10 -9.99 0.90 -3.85
C LYS A 10 -9.76 1.59 -5.19
N MET A 11 -8.87 1.03 -6.00
CA MET A 11 -8.67 1.47 -7.38
C MET A 11 -9.86 1.05 -8.23
N ARG A 12 -10.71 2.02 -8.58
CA ARG A 12 -11.96 1.77 -9.34
C ARG A 12 -11.79 1.94 -10.84
N ASP A 13 -10.86 2.79 -11.25
CA ASP A 13 -10.59 3.06 -12.65
C ASP A 13 -9.75 1.92 -13.26
N GLU A 14 -10.24 1.35 -14.36
CA GLU A 14 -9.57 0.25 -15.04
C GLU A 14 -8.23 0.65 -15.66
N ILE A 15 -8.08 1.90 -16.11
CA ILE A 15 -6.83 2.39 -16.70
C ILE A 15 -5.72 2.36 -15.64
N TYR A 16 -5.98 2.94 -14.47
CA TYR A 16 -5.01 2.92 -13.37
C TYR A 16 -4.73 1.50 -12.89
N LYS A 17 -5.76 0.65 -12.84
CA LYS A 17 -5.59 -0.76 -12.46
C LYS A 17 -4.69 -1.52 -13.44
N ASN A 18 -4.87 -1.29 -14.74
CA ASN A 18 -4.06 -1.93 -15.78
C ASN A 18 -2.60 -1.47 -15.72
N ILE A 19 -2.36 -0.16 -15.56
CA ILE A 19 -1.02 0.40 -15.40
C ILE A 19 -0.34 -0.19 -14.15
N SER A 20 -1.05 -0.18 -13.02
CA SER A 20 -0.56 -0.76 -11.76
C SER A 20 -0.17 -2.23 -11.92
N ASN A 21 -1.03 -3.04 -12.55
CA ASN A 21 -0.77 -4.46 -12.77
C ASN A 21 0.44 -4.71 -13.69
N ASP A 22 0.65 -3.88 -14.71
CA ASP A 22 1.82 -3.96 -15.58
C ASP A 22 3.12 -3.71 -14.79
N TYR A 23 3.14 -2.67 -13.96
CA TYR A 23 4.29 -2.39 -13.09
C TYR A 23 4.54 -3.50 -12.07
N VAL A 24 3.51 -4.04 -11.44
CA VAL A 24 3.64 -5.19 -10.51
C VAL A 24 4.32 -6.37 -11.20
N LYS A 25 3.88 -6.73 -12.42
CA LYS A 25 4.50 -7.83 -13.19
C LYS A 25 5.97 -7.56 -13.48
N LYS A 26 6.31 -6.34 -13.92
CA LYS A 26 7.69 -5.94 -14.21
C LYS A 26 8.57 -5.98 -12.97
N ILE A 27 8.10 -5.45 -11.83
CA ILE A 27 8.81 -5.44 -10.55
C ILE A 27 9.06 -6.88 -10.07
N ILE A 28 8.06 -7.76 -10.11
CA ILE A 28 8.23 -9.17 -9.74
C ILE A 28 9.26 -9.84 -10.64
N HIS A 29 9.19 -9.61 -11.95
CA HIS A 29 10.11 -10.21 -12.91
C HIS A 29 11.56 -9.76 -12.65
N LEU A 30 11.79 -8.45 -12.57
CA LEU A 30 13.12 -7.87 -12.36
C LEU A 30 13.67 -8.14 -10.96
N GLY A 31 12.81 -8.11 -9.96
CA GLY A 31 13.18 -8.24 -8.55
C GLY A 31 13.69 -9.63 -8.16
N LYS A 32 13.39 -10.68 -8.95
CA LYS A 32 13.88 -12.04 -8.68
C LYS A 32 15.40 -12.09 -8.52
N ASN A 33 16.12 -11.30 -9.31
CA ASN A 33 17.59 -11.25 -9.31
C ASN A 33 18.18 -10.60 -8.04
N ILE A 34 17.38 -9.83 -7.30
CA ILE A 34 17.78 -9.19 -6.03
C ILE A 34 17.10 -9.84 -4.81
N GLY A 35 16.55 -11.05 -4.99
CA GLY A 35 15.90 -11.80 -3.91
C GLY A 35 14.50 -11.30 -3.53
N LEU A 36 13.83 -10.54 -4.40
CA LEU A 36 12.40 -10.24 -4.26
C LEU A 36 11.60 -11.51 -4.47
N LYS A 37 10.88 -11.93 -3.42
CA LYS A 37 10.01 -13.11 -3.45
C LYS A 37 8.60 -12.74 -3.88
N ASN A 38 8.14 -11.55 -3.51
CA ASN A 38 6.77 -11.12 -3.76
C ASN A 38 6.63 -9.59 -3.71
N PHE A 39 5.71 -9.04 -4.50
CA PHE A 39 5.31 -7.65 -4.52
C PHE A 39 3.78 -7.56 -4.65
N GLU A 40 3.11 -6.95 -3.67
CA GLU A 40 1.65 -6.89 -3.59
C GLU A 40 1.16 -5.47 -3.30
N ILE A 41 -0.04 -5.14 -3.79
CA ILE A 41 -0.76 -3.93 -3.42
C ILE A 41 -1.97 -4.36 -2.60
N ILE A 42 -2.07 -3.81 -1.39
CA ILE A 42 -3.06 -4.15 -0.40
C ILE A 42 -3.89 -2.92 -0.15
N GLU A 43 -5.17 -3.03 -0.49
CA GLU A 43 -6.10 -1.93 -0.41
C GLU A 43 -7.03 -2.12 0.79
N ILE A 44 -6.99 -1.19 1.74
CA ILE A 44 -7.97 -1.13 2.82
C ILE A 44 -9.12 -0.20 2.46
N ASN A 45 -10.29 -0.40 3.07
CA ASN A 45 -11.43 0.45 2.81
C ASN A 45 -11.18 1.86 3.38
N LYS A 46 -11.51 2.88 2.60
CA LYS A 46 -11.56 4.26 3.10
C LYS A 46 -12.70 4.44 4.09
N SER A 47 -12.51 5.31 5.08
CA SER A 47 -13.55 5.67 6.03
C SER A 47 -14.60 6.57 5.35
N THR A 48 -15.87 6.37 5.71
CA THR A 48 -17.00 7.20 5.25
C THR A 48 -17.39 8.28 6.25
N ASP A 49 -16.62 8.47 7.33
CA ASP A 49 -16.91 9.53 8.32
C ASP A 49 -16.88 10.91 7.67
N ILE A 50 -17.73 11.81 8.16
CA ILE A 50 -17.82 13.20 7.67
C ILE A 50 -16.59 14.01 8.13
N ASN A 51 -16.11 13.78 9.35
CA ASN A 51 -14.98 14.51 9.92
C ASN A 51 -13.63 13.96 9.42
N ALA A 52 -12.77 14.84 8.91
CA ALA A 52 -11.48 14.46 8.34
C ALA A 52 -10.50 13.85 9.35
N THR A 53 -10.42 14.40 10.56
CA THR A 53 -9.58 13.87 11.65
C THR A 53 -10.04 12.48 12.06
N SER A 54 -11.35 12.28 12.21
CA SER A 54 -11.94 10.97 12.50
C SER A 54 -11.66 9.95 11.40
N ARG A 55 -11.75 10.34 10.12
CA ARG A 55 -11.37 9.48 8.99
C ARG A 55 -9.93 9.02 9.10
N LYS A 56 -8.99 9.95 9.32
CA LYS A 56 -7.56 9.66 9.44
C LYS A 56 -7.28 8.66 10.57
N ILE A 57 -7.90 8.84 11.73
CA ILE A 57 -7.74 7.94 12.88
C ILE A 57 -8.23 6.54 12.54
N LYS A 58 -9.47 6.41 12.02
CA LYS A 58 -10.05 5.11 11.65
C LYS A 58 -9.24 4.39 10.57
N GLU A 59 -8.76 5.11 9.56
CA GLU A 59 -7.93 4.54 8.51
C GLU A 59 -6.57 4.10 9.06
N ALA A 60 -5.95 4.89 9.94
CA ALA A 60 -4.70 4.54 10.59
C ALA A 60 -4.82 3.29 11.48
N GLU A 61 -5.92 3.14 12.23
CA GLU A 61 -6.18 1.94 13.03
C GLU A 61 -6.21 0.67 12.16
N LEU A 62 -6.91 0.72 11.02
CA LEU A 62 -6.95 -0.38 10.05
C LEU A 62 -5.57 -0.70 9.47
N MET A 63 -4.76 0.33 9.16
CA MET A 63 -3.39 0.14 8.67
C MET A 63 -2.50 -0.50 9.75
N LEU A 64 -2.57 -0.02 10.98
CA LEU A 64 -1.79 -0.55 12.09
C LEU A 64 -2.13 -2.00 12.40
N ASP A 65 -3.41 -2.37 12.34
CA ASP A 65 -3.84 -3.76 12.55
C ASP A 65 -3.36 -4.71 11.45
N TYR A 66 -3.16 -4.21 10.23
CA TYR A 66 -2.46 -4.94 9.18
C TYR A 66 -0.97 -5.08 9.49
N LEU A 67 -0.29 -3.97 9.81
CA LEU A 67 1.16 -3.91 10.02
C LEU A 67 1.63 -4.70 11.25
N LYS A 68 0.85 -4.76 12.33
CA LYS A 68 1.17 -5.51 13.56
C LYS A 68 1.41 -7.01 13.33
N LYS A 69 0.91 -7.57 12.23
CA LYS A 69 0.95 -9.01 11.97
C LYS A 69 2.34 -9.52 11.56
N ILE A 70 3.23 -8.63 11.10
CA ILE A 70 4.49 -9.02 10.48
C ILE A 70 5.58 -8.02 10.91
N LYS A 71 6.77 -8.51 11.28
CA LYS A 71 7.94 -7.64 11.47
C LYS A 71 8.36 -7.06 10.12
N THR A 72 7.96 -5.82 9.83
CA THR A 72 8.21 -5.13 8.56
C THR A 72 8.92 -3.81 8.79
N THR A 73 9.72 -3.39 7.80
CA THR A 73 10.20 -2.01 7.72
C THR A 73 9.09 -1.18 7.07
N ILE A 74 8.67 -0.11 7.73
CA ILE A 74 7.61 0.78 7.25
C ILE A 74 8.25 1.98 6.56
N ILE A 75 7.84 2.24 5.32
CA ILE A 75 8.18 3.45 4.58
C ILE A 75 6.87 4.20 4.36
N ALA A 76 6.71 5.36 5.01
CA ALA A 76 5.54 6.20 4.85
C ALA A 76 5.73 7.15 3.66
N LEU A 77 4.70 7.28 2.83
CA LEU A 77 4.64 8.31 1.80
C LEU A 77 3.90 9.51 2.37
N ASP A 78 4.63 10.60 2.60
CA ASP A 78 4.13 11.86 3.17
C ASP A 78 4.72 13.01 2.34
N GLU A 79 3.90 13.99 1.97
CA GLU A 79 4.34 15.15 1.19
C GLU A 79 5.41 16.00 1.91
N ASN A 80 5.51 15.89 3.24
CA ASN A 80 6.52 16.55 4.07
C ASN A 80 7.65 15.60 4.50
N GLY A 81 7.75 14.42 3.88
CA GLY A 81 8.79 13.44 4.16
C GLY A 81 10.21 13.97 3.90
N VAL A 82 11.19 13.39 4.58
CA VAL A 82 12.61 13.71 4.37
C VAL A 82 13.15 12.83 3.24
N ASN A 83 13.76 13.45 2.22
CA ASN A 83 14.47 12.77 1.12
C ASN A 83 15.74 12.07 1.61
#